data_AF-A0A7W1QYT9-F1
#
_entry.id   AF-A0A7W1QYT9-F1
#
_cell.length_a   1.000
_cell.length_b   1.000
_cell.length_c   1.000
_cell.angle_alpha   90.00
_cell.angle_beta   90.00
_cell.angle_gamma   90.00
#
_symmetry.space_group_name_H-M   'P 1'
#
loop_
_entity.id
_entity.type
_entity.pdbx_description
1 polymer ?
#
loop_
_entity_poly.entity_id
_entity_poly.type
_entity_poly.pdbx_seq_one_letter_code
_entity_poly.pdbx_strand_id
1 'polypeptide(L)' 'MTRFIFHFIFLSGLINFIGFELYAQNNVSENQTQIPRVEKVEPPSWWANHSVNPVRLLVRGANFEGAKIVSKNNLLKVS' A
#
# COMPACT_ATOMS: atom_id res chain seq x y z
N MET A 1 -20.42 -25.42 45.63
CA MET A 1 -20.37 -23.95 45.43
C MET A 1 -19.11 -23.51 44.67
N THR A 2 -17.93 -24.02 45.00
CA THR A 2 -16.65 -23.68 44.35
C THR A 2 -16.55 -24.04 42.86
N ARG A 3 -17.05 -25.20 42.40
CA ARG A 3 -16.95 -25.63 40.98
C ARG A 3 -17.68 -24.69 39.99
N PHE A 4 -18.79 -24.08 40.42
CA PHE A 4 -19.54 -23.11 39.60
C PHE A 4 -18.77 -21.79 39.45
N ILE A 5 -18.11 -21.34 40.52
CA ILE A 5 -17.31 -20.11 40.52
C ILE A 5 -16.10 -20.26 39.58
N PHE A 6 -15.41 -21.40 39.60
CA PHE A 6 -14.31 -21.68 38.66
C PHE A 6 -14.76 -21.68 37.20
N HIS A 7 -15.92 -22.27 36.89
CA HIS A 7 -16.46 -22.27 35.53
C HIS A 7 -16.78 -20.86 35.04
N PHE A 8 -17.34 -20.02 35.93
CA PHE A 8 -17.70 -18.65 35.60
C PHE A 8 -16.47 -17.75 35.36
N ILE A 9 -15.42 -17.90 36.18
CA ILE A 9 -14.14 -17.21 36.00
C ILE A 9 -13.47 -17.64 34.70
N PHE A 10 -13.48 -18.95 34.41
CA PHE A 10 -12.89 -19.47 33.18
C PHE A 10 -13.64 -18.99 31.92
N LEU A 11 -14.98 -18.99 31.97
CA LEU A 11 -15.81 -18.54 30.85
C LEU A 11 -15.65 -17.02 30.59
N SER A 12 -15.55 -16.21 31.64
CA SER A 12 -15.27 -14.77 31.51
C SER A 12 -13.90 -14.51 30.89
N GLY A 13 -12.86 -15.22 31.32
CA GLY A 13 -11.52 -15.12 30.71
C GLY A 13 -11.52 -15.51 29.23
N LEU A 14 -12.26 -16.57 28.89
CA LEU A 14 -12.39 -17.04 27.50
C LEU A 14 -13.10 -16.02 26.60
N ILE A 15 -14.16 -15.39 27.09
CA ILE A 15 -14.90 -14.34 26.36
C ILE A 15 -14.02 -13.12 26.10
N ASN A 16 -13.24 -12.68 27.09
CA ASN A 16 -12.31 -11.54 26.93
C ASN A 16 -11.18 -11.87 25.96
N PHE A 17 -10.64 -13.09 26.01
CA PHE A 17 -9.58 -13.54 25.10
C PHE A 17 -10.07 -13.62 23.65
N ILE A 18 -11.24 -14.21 23.41
CA ILE A 18 -11.83 -14.27 22.06
C ILE A 18 -12.23 -12.88 21.55
N GLY A 19 -12.78 -12.02 22.42
CA GLY A 19 -13.13 -10.64 22.05
C GLY A 19 -11.91 -9.79 21.68
N PHE A 20 -10.77 -10.01 22.34
CA PHE A 20 -9.52 -9.32 22.03
C PHE A 20 -8.95 -9.72 20.66
N GLU A 21 -8.94 -11.02 20.33
CA GLU A 21 -8.51 -11.52 19.02
C GLU A 21 -9.40 -10.95 17.89
N LEU A 22 -10.72 -10.92 18.10
CA LEU A 22 -11.67 -10.37 17.13
C LEU A 22 -11.49 -8.85 16.90
N TYR A 23 -11.07 -8.10 17.92
CA TYR A 23 -10.83 -6.66 17.81
C TYR A 23 -9.52 -6.34 17.07
N ALA A 24 -8.47 -7.13 17.27
CA ALA A 24 -7.18 -6.93 16.62
C ALA A 24 -7.27 -7.06 15.08
N GLN A 25 -8.14 -7.94 14.59
CA GLN A 25 -8.24 -8.27 13.16
C GLN A 25 -8.91 -7.19 12.31
N ASN A 26 -9.75 -6.34 12.91
CA ASN A 26 -10.49 -5.28 12.18
C ASN A 26 -9.66 -4.02 11.89
N ASN A 27 -8.45 -3.90 12.46
CA ASN A 27 -7.63 -2.69 12.36
C ASN A 27 -6.53 -2.78 11.29
N VAL A 28 -6.49 -3.87 10.50
CA VAL A 28 -5.61 -3.93 9.33
C VAL A 28 -6.31 -3.15 8.21
N SER A 29 -5.93 -1.88 8.02
CA SER A 29 -6.25 -1.18 6.79
C SER A 29 -5.69 -2.01 5.64
N GLU A 30 -6.55 -2.65 4.85
CA GLU A 30 -6.16 -3.18 3.56
C GLU A 30 -5.52 -2.03 2.80
N ASN A 31 -4.18 -2.04 2.70
CA ASN A 31 -3.48 -1.26 1.72
C ASN A 31 -3.88 -1.88 0.38
N GLN A 32 -5.07 -1.53 -0.10
CA GLN A 32 -5.56 -1.91 -1.41
C GLN A 32 -4.48 -1.45 -2.34
N THR A 33 -3.70 -2.39 -2.87
CA THR A 33 -2.61 -2.10 -3.79
C THR A 33 -3.28 -1.72 -5.09
N GLN A 34 -3.73 -0.46 -5.13
CA GLN A 34 -4.38 0.13 -6.25
C GLN A 34 -3.32 0.21 -7.35
N ILE A 35 -3.50 -0.59 -8.41
CA ILE A 35 -2.52 -0.68 -9.49
C ILE A 35 -2.39 0.70 -10.14
N PRO A 36 -1.17 1.27 -10.22
CA PRO A 36 -0.94 2.53 -10.91
C PRO A 36 -1.40 2.46 -12.36
N ARG A 37 -2.27 3.37 -12.78
CA ARG A 37 -2.79 3.44 -14.16
C ARG A 37 -2.30 4.71 -14.82
N VAL A 38 -1.56 4.57 -15.92
CA VAL A 38 -1.13 5.69 -16.76
C VAL A 38 -2.14 5.90 -17.88
N GLU A 39 -2.64 7.12 -18.01
CA GLU A 39 -3.60 7.50 -19.06
C GLU A 39 -2.94 8.38 -20.11
N LYS A 40 -1.99 9.23 -19.68
CA LYS A 40 -1.30 10.15 -20.58
C LYS A 40 0.09 10.48 -20.07
N VAL A 41 1.02 10.65 -21.01
CA VAL A 41 2.38 11.12 -20.77
C VAL A 41 2.69 12.25 -21.74
N GLU A 42 3.27 13.34 -21.25
CA GLU A 42 3.70 14.49 -22.04
C GLU A 42 5.11 14.96 -21.65
N PRO A 43 6.05 15.14 -22.60
CA PRO A 43 5.98 14.68 -23.99
C PRO A 43 5.90 13.14 -24.08
N PRO A 44 5.26 12.57 -25.12
CA PRO A 44 5.07 11.12 -25.24
C PRO A 44 6.36 10.37 -25.62
N SER A 45 7.33 11.06 -26.22
CA SER A 45 8.64 10.51 -26.62
C SER A 45 9.68 11.63 -26.66
N TRP A 46 10.97 11.24 -26.71
CA TRP A 46 12.09 12.16 -26.80
C TRP A 46 13.23 11.57 -27.62
N TRP A 47 14.12 12.43 -28.12
CA TRP A 47 15.32 12.01 -28.85
C TRP A 47 16.53 11.86 -27.93
N ALA A 48 17.31 10.80 -28.16
CA ALA A 48 18.64 10.71 -27.58
C ALA A 48 19.52 11.87 -28.07
N ASN A 49 20.41 12.36 -27.22
CA ASN A 49 21.36 13.42 -27.54
C ASN A 49 20.74 14.78 -27.95
N HIS A 50 19.47 15.02 -27.61
CA HIS A 50 18.85 16.33 -27.76
C HIS A 50 19.50 17.34 -26.80
N SER A 51 19.61 18.60 -27.21
CA SER A 51 20.28 19.66 -26.43
C SER A 51 19.59 19.97 -25.09
N VAL A 52 18.26 19.77 -25.01
CA VAL A 52 17.48 19.89 -23.77
C VAL A 52 17.52 18.58 -22.99
N ASN A 53 18.23 18.59 -21.86
CA ASN A 53 18.41 17.50 -20.91
C ASN A 53 18.67 18.11 -19.51
N PRO A 54 17.89 17.78 -18.45
CA PRO A 54 16.90 16.71 -18.36
C PRO A 54 15.53 17.05 -18.96
N VAL A 55 14.81 16.00 -19.37
CA VAL A 55 13.41 16.08 -19.79
C VAL A 55 12.51 15.87 -18.58
N ARG A 56 11.53 16.76 -18.39
CA ARG A 56 10.47 16.57 -17.39
C ARG A 56 9.24 16.00 -18.06
N LEU A 57 8.75 14.89 -17.53
CA LEU A 57 7.54 14.23 -17.99
C LEU A 57 6.37 14.58 -17.07
N LEU A 58 5.25 15.00 -17.66
CA LEU A 58 3.96 15.07 -17.00
C LEU A 58 3.23 13.74 -17.24
N VAL A 59 3.03 12.97 -16.17
CA VAL A 59 2.27 11.71 -16.20
C VAL A 59 0.92 11.94 -15.55
N ARG A 60 -0.17 11.59 -16.26
CA ARG A 60 -1.54 11.68 -15.76
C ARG A 60 -2.14 10.29 -15.66
N GLY A 61 -2.98 10.10 -14.65
CA GLY A 61 -3.66 8.84 -14.39
C GLY A 61 -4.08 8.73 -12.93
N ALA A 62 -4.19 7.50 -12.44
CA ALA A 62 -4.73 7.18 -11.12
C ALA A 62 -3.78 6.26 -10.33
N ASN A 63 -3.95 6.27 -9.00
CA ASN A 63 -3.28 5.37 -8.08
C ASN A 63 -1.76 5.50 -8.08
N PHE A 64 -1.25 6.73 -8.11
CA PHE A 64 0.19 7.01 -8.05
C PHE A 64 0.73 7.17 -6.62
N GLU A 65 -0.13 7.17 -5.61
CA GLU A 65 0.30 7.26 -4.22
C GLU A 65 1.18 6.05 -3.86
N GLY A 66 2.37 6.31 -3.32
CA GLY A 66 3.37 5.26 -3.05
C GLY A 66 4.01 4.63 -4.29
N ALA A 67 3.64 5.01 -5.51
CA ALA A 67 4.22 4.47 -6.73
C ALA A 67 5.65 4.98 -6.94
N LYS A 68 6.52 4.12 -7.49
CA LYS A 68 7.91 4.45 -7.80
C LYS A 68 8.17 4.38 -9.29
N ILE A 69 8.79 5.41 -9.84
CA ILE A 69 9.25 5.44 -11.23
C ILE A 69 10.60 4.72 -11.32
N VAL A 70 10.71 3.77 -12.25
CA VAL A 70 11.95 3.04 -12.55
C VAL A 70 12.21 3.03 -14.05
N SER A 71 13.48 3.12 -14.43
CA SER A 71 13.91 2.94 -15.82
C SER A 71 14.54 1.55 -15.97
N LYS A 72 14.16 0.81 -17.01
CA LYS A 72 14.87 -0.41 -17.41
C LYS A 72 16.20 -0.09 -18.11
N ASN A 73 16.36 1.12 -18.62
CA ASN A 73 17.58 1.57 -19.28
C ASN A 73 18.50 2.22 -18.25
N ASN A 74 19.66 1.59 -18.02
CA ASN A 74 20.65 2.03 -17.05
C ASN A 74 21.35 3.34 -17.43
N LEU A 75 21.24 3.78 -18.68
CA LEU A 75 21.75 5.08 -19.15
C LEU A 75 20.81 6.24 -18.82
N LEU A 76 19.56 5.95 -18.46
CA LEU A 76 18.58 6.95 -18.05
C LEU A 76 18.50 7.00 -16.53
N LYS A 77 18.81 8.18 -15.97
CA LYS A 77 18.65 8.45 -14.55
C LYS A 77 17.26 9.02 -14.28
N VAL A 78 16.55 8.45 -13.32
CA VAL A 78 15.30 8.99 -12.77
C VAL A 78 15.63 9.70 -11.47
N SER A 79 15.20 10.96 -11.34
CA SER A 79 15.41 11.81 -10.17
C SER A 79 14.14 12.52 -9.76
#